data_AF-A0A970DAM7-F1
#
_entry.id   AF-A0A970DAM7-F1
#
_cell.length_a   1.000
_cell.length_b   1.000
_cell.length_c   1.000
_cell.angle_alpha   90.00
_cell.angle_beta   90.00
_cell.angle_gamma   90.00
#
_symmetry.space_group_name_H-M   'P 1'
#
loop_
_entity.id
_entity.type
_entity.pdbx_description
1 polymer ?
#
loop_
_entity_poly.entity_id
_entity_poly.type
_entity_poly.pdbx_seq_one_letter_code
_entity_poly.pdbx_strand_id
1 'polypeptide(L)'
;MENKERKRRRWRWLAGIGAAVLLILVGLAPLFLLVIYPRMGWQDPFSEKAGQEESSPGEESAPERYMVQYLYRYCRHGKVCSSANIPLDYPEPPQSLVEIALALQNSNLNIQKLLAEIRVPDDWHLAEINPDREQTLFLLTCLGDLCPDCADRQYLGLYQDHIAVFRGVPPEGQLVEITEIKVKEIDRELLEKGLPFDSEEQKRMYLETFTS
;
A
#
# COMPACT_ATOMS: atom_id res chain seq x y z
N MET A 1 -37.48 66.18 3.49
CA MET A 1 -36.21 65.45 3.76
C MET A 1 -36.44 63.99 4.20
N GLU A 2 -37.61 63.65 4.73
CA GLU A 2 -37.92 62.34 5.35
C GLU A 2 -37.85 61.10 4.42
N ASN A 3 -38.13 61.26 3.12
CA ASN A 3 -38.15 60.13 2.18
C ASN A 3 -36.73 59.63 1.79
N LYS A 4 -35.69 60.47 1.92
CA LYS A 4 -34.29 60.08 1.65
C LYS A 4 -33.70 59.20 2.76
N GLU A 5 -34.13 59.38 4.01
CA GLU A 5 -33.60 58.62 5.15
C GLU A 5 -34.15 57.19 5.20
N ARG A 6 -35.45 56.99 4.90
CA ARG A 6 -36.03 55.64 4.78
C ARG A 6 -35.37 54.80 3.69
N LYS A 7 -35.02 55.42 2.56
CA LYS A 7 -34.36 54.73 1.44
C LYS A 7 -32.93 54.29 1.79
N ARG A 8 -32.17 55.15 2.50
CA ARG A 8 -30.83 54.82 3.02
C ARG A 8 -30.85 53.70 4.06
N ARG A 9 -31.85 53.67 4.94
CA ARG A 9 -31.98 52.64 5.98
C ARG A 9 -32.30 51.27 5.39
N ARG A 10 -33.18 51.21 4.37
CA ARG A 10 -33.47 49.98 3.63
C ARG A 10 -32.25 49.45 2.87
N TRP A 11 -31.47 50.33 2.24
CA TRP A 11 -30.24 49.95 1.54
C TRP A 11 -29.16 49.39 2.47
N ARG A 12 -28.98 49.98 3.66
CA ARG A 12 -28.05 49.45 4.67
C ARG A 12 -28.47 48.07 5.18
N TRP A 13 -29.77 47.83 5.30
CA TRP A 13 -30.30 46.53 5.73
C TRP A 13 -30.12 45.45 4.65
N LEU A 14 -30.39 45.79 3.38
CA LEU A 14 -30.13 44.89 2.24
C LEU A 14 -28.63 44.59 2.07
N ALA A 15 -27.77 45.60 2.24
CA ALA A 15 -26.32 45.41 2.20
C ALA A 15 -25.82 44.51 3.35
N GLY A 16 -26.39 44.66 4.55
CA GLY A 16 -26.07 43.81 5.70
C GLY A 16 -26.47 42.35 5.47
N ILE A 17 -27.64 42.10 4.90
CA ILE A 17 -28.08 40.74 4.54
C ILE A 17 -27.18 40.15 3.46
N GLY A 18 -26.84 40.93 2.43
CA GLY A 18 -25.93 40.47 1.39
C GLY A 18 -24.56 40.07 1.94
N ALA A 19 -24.00 40.85 2.86
CA ALA A 19 -22.73 40.53 3.51
C ALA A 19 -22.81 39.27 4.38
N ALA A 20 -23.91 39.07 5.11
CA ALA A 20 -24.12 37.86 5.92
C ALA A 20 -24.24 36.60 5.05
N VAL A 21 -24.98 36.66 3.93
CA VAL A 21 -25.09 35.53 2.99
C VAL A 21 -23.73 35.21 2.35
N LEU A 22 -22.94 36.23 2.00
CA LEU A 22 -21.63 36.04 1.41
C LEU A 22 -20.64 35.39 2.40
N LEU A 23 -20.66 35.79 3.67
CA LEU A 23 -19.87 35.16 4.73
C LEU A 23 -20.24 33.68 4.93
N ILE A 24 -21.52 33.35 4.87
CA ILE A 24 -21.99 31.95 4.97
C ILE A 24 -21.50 31.14 3.77
N LEU A 25 -21.58 31.68 2.55
CA LEU A 25 -21.11 30.98 1.35
C LEU A 25 -19.58 30.77 1.35
N VAL A 26 -18.81 31.77 1.75
CA VAL A 26 -17.33 31.66 1.83
C VAL A 26 -16.89 30.73 2.96
N GLY A 27 -17.63 30.71 4.08
CA GLY A 27 -17.33 29.82 5.21
C GLY A 27 -17.76 28.37 5.00
N LEU A 28 -18.89 28.13 4.35
CA LEU A 28 -19.44 26.77 4.16
C LEU A 28 -18.97 26.08 2.88
N ALA A 29 -18.60 26.82 1.82
CA ALA A 29 -18.12 26.20 0.58
C ALA A 29 -16.86 25.33 0.77
N PRO A 30 -15.84 25.71 1.57
CA PRO A 30 -14.68 24.86 1.84
C PRO A 30 -15.05 23.58 2.61
N LEU A 31 -16.02 23.68 3.53
CA LEU A 31 -16.55 22.55 4.29
C LEU A 31 -17.30 21.57 3.38
N PHE A 32 -18.08 22.09 2.43
CA PHE A 32 -18.77 21.29 1.42
C PHE A 32 -17.79 20.59 0.48
N LEU A 33 -16.69 21.26 0.10
CA LEU A 33 -15.60 20.66 -0.66
C LEU A 33 -14.96 19.50 0.09
N LEU A 34 -14.69 19.62 1.40
CA LEU A 34 -14.12 18.52 2.21
C LEU A 34 -15.02 17.28 2.30
N VAL A 35 -16.33 17.43 2.21
CA VAL A 35 -17.28 16.31 2.24
C VAL A 35 -17.44 15.65 0.87
N ILE A 36 -17.33 16.41 -0.22
CA ILE A 36 -17.44 15.87 -1.59
C ILE A 36 -16.12 15.29 -2.09
N TYR A 37 -14.98 15.85 -1.67
CA TYR A 37 -13.65 15.41 -2.12
C TYR A 37 -13.35 13.92 -1.89
N PRO A 38 -13.71 13.26 -0.76
CA PRO A 38 -13.51 11.82 -0.61
C PRO A 38 -14.45 10.96 -1.48
N ARG A 39 -15.45 11.56 -2.16
CA ARG A 39 -16.41 10.84 -3.02
C ARG A 39 -16.05 10.94 -4.51
N MET A 40 -15.23 11.90 -4.91
CA MET A 40 -14.56 11.91 -6.21
C MET A 40 -13.27 11.10 -6.08
N GLY A 41 -13.41 9.79 -6.30
CA GLY A 41 -12.35 8.81 -6.12
C GLY A 41 -11.03 9.24 -6.74
N TRP A 42 -9.99 9.26 -5.90
CA TRP A 42 -8.62 9.04 -6.36
C TRP A 42 -8.60 7.68 -7.06
N GLN A 43 -8.64 7.69 -8.39
CA GLN A 43 -8.10 6.60 -9.17
C GLN A 43 -6.59 6.70 -9.02
N ASP A 44 -6.03 5.78 -8.23
CA ASP A 44 -4.59 5.63 -8.12
C ASP A 44 -3.97 5.48 -9.52
N PRO A 45 -3.02 6.35 -9.92
CA PRO A 45 -2.28 6.19 -11.16
C PRO A 45 -1.30 4.99 -11.13
N PHE A 46 -1.32 4.18 -10.07
CA PHE A 46 -0.52 2.98 -9.90
C PHE A 46 -1.22 1.67 -10.33
N SER A 47 -2.37 1.74 -11.00
CA SER A 47 -2.91 0.56 -11.70
C SER A 47 -2.20 0.37 -13.04
N GLU A 48 -0.91 0.06 -12.96
CA GLU A 48 -0.12 -0.44 -14.08
C GLU A 48 -0.56 -1.87 -14.38
N LYS A 49 -1.39 -2.01 -15.42
CA LYS A 49 -1.53 -3.18 -16.31
C LYS A 49 -1.24 -4.55 -15.66
N ALA A 50 -2.20 -5.08 -14.91
CA ALA A 50 -2.36 -6.53 -14.86
C ALA A 50 -2.94 -6.99 -16.20
N GLY A 51 -2.29 -7.99 -16.80
CA GLY A 51 -2.56 -8.50 -18.14
C GLY A 51 -4.04 -8.76 -18.40
N GLN A 52 -4.50 -8.28 -19.55
CA GLN A 52 -5.75 -8.68 -20.16
C GLN A 52 -5.58 -10.12 -20.66
N GLU A 53 -5.83 -11.10 -19.79
CA GLU A 53 -6.06 -12.48 -20.19
C GLU A 53 -7.50 -12.61 -20.71
N GLU A 54 -7.60 -13.14 -21.93
CA GLU A 54 -8.85 -13.42 -22.61
C GLU A 54 -9.70 -14.38 -21.78
N SER A 55 -10.86 -13.88 -21.34
CA SER A 55 -11.88 -14.66 -20.67
C SER A 55 -12.44 -15.72 -21.62
N SER A 56 -12.08 -16.98 -21.38
CA SER A 56 -12.81 -18.15 -21.88
C SER A 56 -14.18 -18.22 -21.19
N PRO A 57 -15.30 -18.40 -21.92
CA PRO A 57 -16.60 -18.58 -21.31
C PRO A 57 -16.80 -20.04 -20.93
N GLY A 58 -16.92 -20.33 -19.63
CA GLY A 58 -17.51 -21.58 -19.17
C GLY A 58 -16.72 -22.33 -18.11
N GLU A 59 -16.73 -21.81 -16.89
CA GLU A 59 -16.86 -22.65 -15.70
C GLU A 59 -17.37 -21.73 -14.59
N GLU A 60 -18.56 -22.01 -14.08
CA GLU A 60 -19.13 -21.32 -12.92
C GLU A 60 -18.34 -21.84 -11.70
N SER A 61 -17.11 -21.34 -11.56
CA SER A 61 -16.24 -21.66 -10.43
C SER A 61 -16.95 -21.23 -9.15
N ALA A 62 -17.00 -22.14 -8.17
CA ALA A 62 -17.56 -21.83 -6.86
C ALA A 62 -17.05 -20.46 -6.36
N PRO A 63 -17.91 -19.65 -5.73
CA PRO A 63 -17.53 -18.31 -5.29
C PRO A 63 -16.25 -18.37 -4.46
N GLU A 64 -15.28 -17.52 -4.82
CA GLU A 64 -13.99 -17.47 -4.13
C GLU A 64 -14.22 -17.20 -2.64
N ARG A 65 -13.72 -18.13 -1.81
CA ARG A 65 -14.00 -18.12 -0.38
C ARG A 65 -12.97 -17.32 0.41
N TYR A 66 -11.76 -17.22 -0.10
CA TYR A 66 -10.73 -16.39 0.46
C TYR A 66 -9.75 -15.96 -0.61
N MET A 67 -9.06 -14.86 -0.32
CA MET A 67 -7.93 -14.37 -1.09
C MET A 67 -6.66 -14.48 -0.26
N VAL A 68 -5.53 -14.61 -0.94
CA VAL A 68 -4.21 -14.58 -0.31
C VAL A 68 -3.47 -13.33 -0.75
N GLN A 69 -2.97 -12.58 0.22
CA GLN A 69 -2.16 -11.40 0.02
C GLN A 69 -0.75 -11.63 0.55
N TYR A 70 0.25 -11.25 -0.23
CA TYR A 70 1.65 -11.24 0.17
C TYR A 70 2.13 -9.80 0.24
N LEU A 71 2.67 -9.40 1.39
CA LEU A 71 3.29 -8.10 1.60
C LEU A 71 4.71 -8.32 2.12
N TYR A 72 5.63 -7.42 1.74
CA TYR A 72 7.04 -7.55 2.06
C TYR A 72 7.58 -6.30 2.73
N ARG A 73 8.44 -6.46 3.75
CA ARG A 73 8.97 -5.34 4.55
C ARG A 73 10.04 -4.54 3.82
N TYR A 74 10.90 -5.24 3.07
CA TYR A 74 12.10 -4.66 2.45
C TYR A 74 12.00 -4.54 0.93
N CYS A 75 10.80 -4.65 0.37
CA CYS A 75 10.53 -4.29 -1.03
C CYS A 75 9.10 -3.81 -1.18
N ARG A 76 8.84 -2.96 -2.18
CA ARG A 76 7.49 -2.43 -2.46
C ARG A 76 6.59 -3.42 -3.22
N HIS A 77 7.09 -4.61 -3.52
CA HIS A 77 6.28 -5.64 -4.16
C HIS A 77 5.18 -6.11 -3.21
N GLY A 78 4.02 -6.37 -3.78
CA GLY A 78 2.90 -6.99 -3.11
C GLY A 78 2.10 -7.75 -4.14
N LYS A 79 1.47 -8.85 -3.73
CA LYS A 79 0.66 -9.66 -4.63
C LYS A 79 -0.60 -10.10 -3.94
N VAL A 80 -1.72 -9.95 -4.61
CA VAL A 80 -3.00 -10.53 -4.19
C VAL A 80 -3.37 -11.58 -5.23
N CYS A 81 -3.72 -12.77 -4.77
CA CYS A 81 -4.09 -13.88 -5.63
C CYS A 81 -5.30 -14.61 -5.05
N SER A 82 -6.06 -15.25 -5.94
CA SER A 82 -7.13 -16.14 -5.52
C SER A 82 -6.55 -17.44 -4.97
N SER A 83 -7.35 -18.15 -4.17
CA SER A 83 -6.96 -19.44 -3.60
C SER A 83 -6.54 -20.49 -4.63
N ALA A 84 -7.02 -20.38 -5.87
CA ALA A 84 -6.69 -21.31 -6.96
C ALA A 84 -5.38 -20.98 -7.68
N ASN A 85 -4.90 -19.74 -7.57
CA ASN A 85 -3.80 -19.21 -8.38
C ASN A 85 -2.63 -18.71 -7.52
N ILE A 86 -2.29 -19.48 -6.47
CA ILE A 86 -1.12 -19.20 -5.64
C ILE A 86 0.13 -19.63 -6.43
N PRO A 87 1.13 -18.74 -6.64
CA PRO A 87 2.35 -19.11 -7.33
C PRO A 87 3.18 -20.15 -6.55
N LEU A 88 3.89 -21.04 -7.27
CA LEU A 88 4.62 -22.18 -6.69
C LEU A 88 5.77 -21.78 -5.76
N ASP A 89 6.32 -20.59 -5.94
CA ASP A 89 7.43 -20.02 -5.18
C ASP A 89 6.98 -19.25 -3.92
N TYR A 90 5.67 -19.20 -3.66
CA TYR A 90 5.09 -18.46 -2.55
C TYR A 90 4.64 -19.42 -1.44
N PRO A 91 4.72 -19.01 -0.16
CA PRO A 91 4.28 -19.86 0.94
C PRO A 91 2.77 -20.02 0.92
N GLU A 92 2.30 -21.27 0.97
CA GLU A 92 0.87 -21.56 1.05
C GLU A 92 0.29 -21.13 2.41
N PRO A 93 -0.99 -20.70 2.46
CA PRO A 93 -1.66 -20.41 3.71
C PRO A 93 -1.72 -21.66 4.59
N PRO A 94 -1.42 -21.55 5.89
CA PRO A 94 -1.59 -22.63 6.85
C PRO A 94 -3.00 -23.21 6.78
N GLN A 95 -3.11 -24.55 6.67
CA GLN A 95 -4.41 -25.24 6.56
C GLN A 95 -5.36 -24.88 7.70
N SER A 96 -4.85 -24.69 8.92
CA SER A 96 -5.65 -24.24 10.07
C SER A 96 -6.33 -22.88 9.84
N LEU A 97 -5.66 -21.94 9.16
CA LEU A 97 -6.26 -20.64 8.85
C LEU A 97 -7.29 -20.73 7.73
N VAL A 98 -7.04 -21.58 6.74
CA VAL A 98 -8.00 -21.87 5.68
C VAL A 98 -9.27 -22.47 6.27
N GLU A 99 -9.14 -23.48 7.14
CA GLU A 99 -10.27 -24.10 7.84
C GLU A 99 -11.05 -23.08 8.69
N ILE A 100 -10.35 -22.19 9.41
CA ILE A 100 -10.98 -21.12 10.18
C ILE A 100 -11.76 -20.16 9.27
N ALA A 101 -11.16 -19.70 8.16
CA ALA A 101 -11.83 -18.81 7.22
C ALA A 101 -13.10 -19.47 6.64
N LEU A 102 -13.02 -20.75 6.25
CA LEU A 102 -14.14 -21.51 5.74
C LEU A 102 -15.22 -21.76 6.80
N ALA A 103 -14.84 -22.07 8.04
CA ALA A 103 -15.77 -22.24 9.14
C ALA A 103 -16.49 -20.92 9.46
N LEU A 104 -15.75 -19.81 9.46
CA LEU A 104 -16.28 -18.48 9.68
C LEU A 104 -17.30 -18.09 8.62
N GLN A 105 -17.06 -18.35 7.33
CA GLN A 105 -18.04 -18.07 6.28
C GLN A 105 -19.38 -18.78 6.48
N ASN A 106 -19.35 -20.00 7.01
CA ASN A 106 -20.55 -20.79 7.28
C ASN A 106 -21.25 -20.39 8.59
N SER A 107 -20.67 -19.44 9.34
CA SER A 107 -21.15 -19.02 10.65
C SER A 107 -21.43 -17.52 10.65
N ASN A 108 -22.50 -17.06 11.30
CA ASN A 108 -22.74 -15.62 11.51
C ASN A 108 -21.87 -15.06 12.66
N LEU A 109 -20.64 -15.57 12.83
CA LEU A 109 -19.76 -15.19 13.93
C LEU A 109 -18.84 -14.05 13.52
N ASN A 110 -18.72 -13.06 14.40
CA ASN A 110 -17.82 -11.94 14.21
C ASN A 110 -16.36 -12.36 14.50
N ILE A 111 -15.47 -12.20 13.51
CA ILE A 111 -14.07 -12.61 13.57
C ILE A 111 -13.29 -11.95 14.73
N GLN A 112 -13.66 -10.74 15.15
CA GLN A 112 -12.94 -10.01 16.20
C GLN A 112 -12.97 -10.73 17.55
N LYS A 113 -14.03 -11.49 17.83
CA LYS A 113 -14.12 -12.28 19.06
C LYS A 113 -13.25 -13.53 19.02
N LEU A 114 -13.00 -14.07 17.83
CA LEU A 114 -12.25 -15.31 17.62
C LEU A 114 -10.76 -15.06 17.45
N LEU A 115 -10.35 -13.92 16.86
CA LEU A 115 -8.94 -13.57 16.68
C LEU A 115 -8.16 -13.47 18.00
N ALA A 116 -8.84 -13.21 19.13
CA ALA A 116 -8.21 -13.21 20.44
C ALA A 116 -7.79 -14.60 20.92
N GLU A 117 -8.40 -15.67 20.39
CA GLU A 117 -8.18 -17.06 20.81
C GLU A 117 -7.41 -17.87 19.75
N ILE A 118 -7.45 -17.44 18.48
CA ILE A 118 -6.76 -18.10 17.38
C ILE A 118 -5.26 -17.81 17.46
N ARG A 119 -4.46 -18.88 17.59
CA ARG A 119 -3.02 -18.80 17.36
C ARG A 119 -2.75 -18.78 15.86
N VAL A 120 -2.62 -17.57 15.31
CA VAL A 120 -2.15 -17.36 13.94
C VAL A 120 -0.61 -17.46 13.95
N PRO A 121 0.03 -18.19 13.03
CA PRO A 121 1.48 -18.17 12.87
C PRO A 121 1.99 -16.73 12.70
N ASP A 122 3.18 -16.43 13.22
CA ASP A 122 3.69 -15.04 13.37
C ASP A 122 3.70 -14.23 12.07
N ASP A 123 3.88 -14.89 10.93
CA ASP A 123 3.97 -14.25 9.61
C ASP A 123 2.63 -14.19 8.86
N TRP A 124 1.54 -14.70 9.44
CA TRP A 124 0.23 -14.71 8.82
C TRP A 124 -0.76 -13.84 9.58
N HIS A 125 -1.70 -13.26 8.83
CA HIS A 125 -2.82 -12.50 9.37
C HIS A 125 -4.10 -12.87 8.64
N LEU A 126 -5.22 -12.84 9.35
CA LEU A 126 -6.54 -13.07 8.80
C LEU A 126 -7.36 -11.80 8.97
N ALA A 127 -7.91 -11.30 7.88
CA ALA A 127 -8.78 -10.13 7.86
C ALA A 127 -10.09 -10.42 7.12
N GLU A 128 -11.15 -9.74 7.52
CA GLU A 128 -12.45 -9.82 6.87
C GLU A 128 -12.57 -8.68 5.84
N ILE A 129 -12.85 -9.02 4.59
CA ILE A 129 -13.07 -8.09 3.49
C ILE A 129 -14.59 -7.95 3.29
N ASN A 130 -15.14 -6.82 3.72
CA ASN A 130 -16.56 -6.46 3.62
C ASN A 130 -17.50 -7.33 4.49
N PRO A 131 -17.66 -7.02 5.79
CA PRO A 131 -18.63 -7.70 6.65
C PRO A 131 -20.10 -7.47 6.24
N ASP A 132 -20.38 -6.46 5.42
CA ASP A 132 -21.74 -6.02 5.08
C ASP A 132 -22.32 -6.68 3.81
N ARG A 133 -21.62 -7.64 3.19
CA ARG A 133 -22.10 -8.37 2.01
C ARG A 133 -22.77 -9.69 2.40
N GLU A 134 -23.63 -10.22 1.52
CA GLU A 134 -24.28 -11.53 1.70
C GLU A 134 -23.28 -12.69 1.81
N GLN A 135 -22.07 -12.51 1.27
CA GLN A 135 -20.96 -13.46 1.41
C GLN A 135 -19.74 -12.72 1.94
N THR A 136 -19.35 -13.07 3.16
CA THR A 136 -18.11 -12.60 3.79
C THR A 136 -16.91 -13.18 3.06
N LEU A 137 -16.00 -12.34 2.58
CA LEU A 137 -14.75 -12.78 1.96
C LEU A 137 -13.60 -12.58 2.96
N PHE A 138 -12.72 -13.56 3.10
CA PHE A 138 -11.55 -13.45 3.98
C PHE A 138 -10.26 -13.17 3.19
N LEU A 139 -9.40 -12.31 3.75
CA LEU A 139 -8.04 -12.06 3.29
C LEU A 139 -7.06 -12.75 4.23
N LEU A 140 -6.25 -13.65 3.68
CA LEU A 140 -5.12 -14.23 4.39
C LEU A 140 -3.86 -13.51 3.94
N THR A 141 -3.27 -12.71 4.82
CA THR A 141 -2.08 -11.91 4.51
C THR A 141 -0.84 -12.59 5.08
N CYS A 142 0.12 -12.92 4.23
CA CYS A 142 1.47 -13.34 4.62
C CYS A 142 2.40 -12.12 4.59
N LEU A 143 3.10 -11.87 5.69
CA LEU A 143 4.16 -10.87 5.79
C LEU A 143 5.52 -11.54 5.65
N GLY A 144 6.24 -11.21 4.59
CA GLY A 144 7.63 -11.63 4.40
C GLY A 144 8.60 -10.46 4.56
N ASP A 145 9.90 -10.79 4.60
CA ASP A 145 10.95 -9.77 4.55
C ASP A 145 11.16 -9.28 3.10
N LEU A 146 11.36 -10.19 2.14
CA LEU A 146 11.56 -9.92 0.72
C LEU A 146 10.74 -10.89 -0.14
N CYS A 147 10.33 -10.44 -1.34
CA CYS A 147 9.69 -11.33 -2.31
C CYS A 147 10.70 -12.30 -2.94
N PRO A 148 10.24 -13.43 -3.52
CA PRO A 148 11.12 -14.39 -4.19
C PRO A 148 12.05 -13.75 -5.23
N ASP A 149 11.55 -12.77 -6.00
CA ASP A 149 12.33 -12.06 -7.01
C ASP A 149 13.44 -11.17 -6.44
N CYS A 150 13.29 -10.68 -5.21
CA CYS A 150 14.24 -9.79 -4.55
C CYS A 150 15.17 -10.50 -3.56
N ALA A 151 14.79 -11.68 -3.07
CA ALA A 151 15.52 -12.40 -2.03
C ALA A 151 16.96 -12.74 -2.46
N ASP A 152 17.15 -13.09 -3.73
CA ASP A 152 18.44 -13.52 -4.27
C ASP A 152 19.26 -12.38 -4.89
N ARG A 153 18.72 -11.16 -4.94
CA ARG A 153 19.39 -10.01 -5.57
C ARG A 153 20.12 -9.16 -4.54
N GLN A 154 21.40 -8.90 -4.81
CA GLN A 154 22.24 -8.04 -3.98
C GLN A 154 22.58 -6.75 -4.69
N TYR A 155 22.66 -5.67 -3.91
CA TYR A 155 22.90 -4.33 -4.40
C TYR A 155 23.92 -3.62 -3.52
N LEU A 156 24.82 -2.84 -4.12
CA LEU A 156 25.56 -1.81 -3.39
C LEU A 156 24.68 -0.57 -3.33
N GLY A 157 24.51 -0.04 -2.12
CA GLY A 157 23.71 1.15 -1.87
C GLY A 157 24.38 2.11 -0.90
N LEU A 158 23.71 3.23 -0.66
CA LEU A 158 24.13 4.25 0.31
C LEU A 158 23.47 4.02 1.67
N TYR A 159 24.26 3.97 2.74
CA TYR A 159 23.78 3.98 4.12
C TYR A 159 24.62 4.90 4.99
N GLN A 160 24.03 5.95 5.55
CA GLN A 160 24.71 6.92 6.44
C GLN A 160 26.07 7.40 5.87
N ASP A 161 26.09 7.85 4.61
CA ASP A 161 27.27 8.31 3.86
C ASP A 161 28.36 7.25 3.54
N HIS A 162 28.07 5.98 3.80
CA HIS A 162 28.96 4.86 3.48
C HIS A 162 28.33 3.96 2.42
N ILE A 163 29.18 3.23 1.69
CA ILE A 163 28.72 2.16 0.81
C ILE A 163 28.30 0.97 1.68
N ALA A 164 27.15 0.39 1.39
CA ALA A 164 26.62 -0.76 2.09
C ALA A 164 26.05 -1.79 1.10
N VAL A 165 26.01 -3.05 1.53
CA VAL A 165 25.37 -4.14 0.79
C VAL A 165 23.94 -4.28 1.28
N PHE A 166 23.00 -4.29 0.33
CA PHE A 166 21.59 -4.53 0.55
C PHE A 166 21.16 -5.82 -0.15
N ARG A 167 20.20 -6.51 0.46
CA ARG A 167 19.42 -7.57 -0.19
C ARG A 167 18.08 -6.97 -0.60
N GLY A 168 17.76 -7.05 -1.89
CA GLY A 168 16.71 -6.21 -2.49
C GLY A 168 17.20 -4.78 -2.78
N VAL A 169 16.35 -4.00 -3.47
CA VAL A 169 16.71 -2.69 -4.01
C VAL A 169 16.73 -1.63 -2.89
N PRO A 170 17.84 -0.90 -2.67
CA PRO A 170 17.89 0.22 -1.73
C PRO A 170 17.04 1.41 -2.22
N PRO A 171 16.54 2.27 -1.31
CA PRO A 171 16.76 2.27 0.13
C PRO A 171 15.86 1.31 0.93
N GLU A 172 14.87 0.67 0.30
CA GLU A 172 13.94 -0.23 0.99
C GLU A 172 14.54 -1.59 1.33
N GLY A 173 15.56 -2.02 0.58
CA GLY A 173 16.24 -3.30 0.75
C GLY A 173 16.73 -3.55 2.18
N GLN A 174 16.89 -4.82 2.51
CA GLN A 174 17.42 -5.24 3.80
C GLN A 174 18.93 -4.97 3.85
N LEU A 175 19.37 -4.15 4.80
CA LEU A 175 20.79 -3.90 5.03
C LEU A 175 21.49 -5.19 5.49
N VAL A 176 22.52 -5.60 4.76
CA VAL A 176 23.30 -6.83 5.04
C VAL A 176 24.66 -6.50 5.65
N GLU A 177 25.37 -5.55 5.05
CA GLU A 177 26.75 -5.21 5.42
C GLU A 177 26.98 -3.71 5.22
N ILE A 178 27.72 -3.06 6.13
CA ILE A 178 28.18 -1.68 5.96
C ILE A 178 29.69 -1.72 5.74
N THR A 179 30.17 -1.05 4.70
CA THR A 179 31.61 -0.92 4.44
C THR A 179 32.17 0.35 5.09
N GLU A 180 33.49 0.41 5.27
CA GLU A 180 34.18 1.62 5.78
C GLU A 180 34.36 2.71 4.71
N ILE A 181 33.95 2.45 3.46
CA ILE A 181 34.18 3.33 2.33
C ILE A 181 33.13 4.44 2.33
N LYS A 182 33.59 5.69 2.44
CA LYS A 182 32.74 6.89 2.30
C LYS A 182 32.45 7.18 0.84
N VAL A 183 31.21 7.56 0.56
CA VAL A 183 30.75 7.85 -0.79
C VAL A 183 31.21 9.24 -1.23
N LYS A 184 31.77 9.32 -2.45
CA LYS A 184 32.06 10.58 -3.13
C LYS A 184 30.75 11.13 -3.73
N GLU A 185 30.60 12.45 -3.78
CA GLU A 185 29.36 13.09 -4.26
C GLU A 185 28.99 12.68 -5.69
N ILE A 186 29.98 12.39 -6.53
CA ILE A 186 29.80 11.96 -7.93
C ILE A 186 29.13 10.59 -8.06
N ASP A 187 29.29 9.72 -7.07
CA ASP A 187 28.80 8.33 -7.10
C ASP A 187 27.52 8.15 -6.29
N ARG A 188 27.09 9.20 -5.59
CA ARG A 188 25.97 9.17 -4.66
C ARG A 188 24.66 8.79 -5.34
N GLU A 189 24.34 9.43 -6.46
CA GLU A 189 23.10 9.17 -7.20
C GLU A 189 23.00 7.70 -7.68
N LEU A 190 24.14 7.11 -8.06
CA LEU A 190 24.19 5.72 -8.50
C LEU A 190 23.90 4.76 -7.33
N LEU A 191 24.51 5.01 -6.18
CA LEU A 191 24.35 4.19 -4.97
C LEU A 191 22.99 4.40 -4.30
N GLU A 192 22.36 5.56 -4.45
CA GLU A 192 20.97 5.78 -4.01
C GLU A 192 19.97 4.93 -4.80
N LYS A 193 20.23 4.72 -6.11
CA LYS A 193 19.41 3.84 -6.97
C LYS A 193 19.72 2.36 -6.78
N GLY A 194 20.89 2.05 -6.20
CA GLY A 194 21.40 0.70 -6.01
C GLY A 194 22.11 0.17 -7.26
N LEU A 195 23.33 -0.35 -7.06
CA LEU A 195 24.11 -1.00 -8.10
C LEU A 195 24.05 -2.52 -7.92
N PRO A 196 23.36 -3.28 -8.79
CA PRO A 196 23.26 -4.73 -8.66
C PRO A 196 24.61 -5.41 -8.87
N PHE A 197 24.85 -6.50 -8.16
CA PHE A 197 25.98 -7.38 -8.39
C PHE A 197 25.60 -8.85 -8.11
N ASP A 198 26.22 -9.76 -8.87
CA ASP A 198 25.92 -11.19 -8.82
C ASP A 198 27.04 -12.00 -8.14
N SER A 199 28.22 -11.40 -7.92
CA SER A 199 29.38 -12.07 -7.33
C SER A 199 30.23 -11.17 -6.44
N GLU A 200 30.97 -11.80 -5.53
CA GLU A 200 31.94 -11.13 -4.67
C GLU A 200 33.08 -10.45 -5.47
N GLU A 201 33.42 -10.99 -6.64
CA GLU A 201 34.42 -10.41 -7.54
C GLU A 201 33.90 -9.10 -8.15
N GLN A 202 32.64 -9.10 -8.61
CA GLN A 202 31.98 -7.90 -9.13
C GLN A 202 31.80 -6.85 -8.05
N LYS A 203 31.43 -7.26 -6.82
CA LYS A 203 31.39 -6.40 -5.65
C LYS A 203 32.72 -5.68 -5.43
N ARG A 204 33.84 -6.43 -5.40
CA ARG A 204 35.18 -5.85 -5.22
C ARG A 204 35.55 -4.87 -6.34
N MET A 205 35.28 -5.22 -7.59
CA MET A 205 35.55 -4.34 -8.74
C MET A 205 34.82 -2.99 -8.60
N TYR A 206 33.57 -3.00 -8.16
CA TYR A 206 32.83 -1.77 -7.90
C TYR A 206 33.40 -0.98 -6.73
N LEU A 207 33.71 -1.63 -5.61
CA LEU A 207 34.32 -0.96 -4.45
C LEU A 207 35.66 -0.32 -4.80
N GLU A 208 36.52 -1.00 -5.57
CA GLU A 208 37.79 -0.46 -6.06
C GLU A 208 37.60 0.80 -6.90
N THR A 209 36.56 0.82 -7.75
CA THR A 209 36.19 1.97 -8.59
C THR A 209 35.81 3.18 -7.75
N PHE A 210 35.06 2.98 -6.66
CA PHE A 210 34.65 4.07 -5.75
C PHE A 210 35.79 4.58 -4.86
N THR A 211 36.78 3.72 -4.56
CA THR A 211 37.95 4.09 -3.75
C THR A 211 39.08 4.76 -4.54
N SER A 212 39.16 4.53 -5.86
CA SER A 212 40.19 5.12 -6.75
C SER A 212 39.95 6.60 -7.01
#